data_AF-A0A133UU04-F1
#
_entry.id   AF-A0A133UU04-F1
#
_cell.length_a   1.000
_cell.length_b   1.000
_cell.length_c   1.000
_cell.angle_alpha   90.00
_cell.angle_beta   90.00
_cell.angle_gamma   90.00
#
_symmetry.space_group_name_H-M   'P 1'
#
loop_
_entity.id
_entity.type
_entity.pdbx_description
1 polymer ?
#
loop_
_entity_poly.entity_id
_entity_poly.type
_entity_poly.pdbx_seq_one_letter_code
_entity_poly.pdbx_strand_id
1 'polypeptide(L)'
;GAESQSQETDEVGTFFEEGVSPSWQRLRDHVTSSERQKAWREAYHQMAFIADRLDLPDPAREDLCRAYADLRDRGLSRAYSLEKLLGLLAYVACKIHGYPRDFDDIEEAIDELYGLAISRGDVTRDIVRAFNKGPVRFGIKNDKGHQYLTTWRINNGERLNYQSLGRL
;
A
#
# COMPACT_ATOMS: atom_id res chain seq x y z
N GLY A 1 34.44 41.54 -19.67
CA GLY A 1 34.64 40.24 -20.32
C GLY A 1 34.51 39.16 -19.28
N ALA A 2 33.60 38.22 -19.55
CA ALA A 2 33.42 36.86 -19.00
C ALA A 2 33.52 36.69 -17.47
N GLU A 3 32.43 36.50 -16.72
CA GLU A 3 31.59 35.27 -16.61
C GLU A 3 32.37 34.02 -16.21
N SER A 4 32.08 33.53 -15.00
CA SER A 4 32.29 32.14 -14.59
C SER A 4 31.28 31.84 -13.47
N GLN A 5 30.04 31.55 -13.88
CA GLN A 5 29.09 30.81 -13.06
C GLN A 5 29.26 29.34 -13.41
N SER A 6 29.77 28.57 -12.45
CA SER A 6 29.79 27.11 -12.54
C SER A 6 28.37 26.60 -12.31
N GLN A 7 27.67 26.24 -13.39
CA GLN A 7 26.48 25.41 -13.31
C GLN A 7 26.91 23.96 -13.20
N GLU A 8 26.75 23.41 -12.01
CA GLU A 8 26.78 21.98 -11.71
C GLU A 8 25.56 21.35 -12.38
N THR A 9 25.79 20.58 -13.43
CA THR A 9 24.76 19.80 -14.13
C THR A 9 24.44 18.58 -13.28
N ASP A 10 23.36 18.65 -12.51
CA ASP A 10 22.69 17.48 -11.94
C ASP A 10 22.11 16.63 -13.09
N GLU A 11 22.94 15.73 -13.63
CA GLU A 11 22.50 14.62 -14.46
C GLU A 11 21.72 13.63 -13.58
N VAL A 12 20.47 13.95 -13.26
CA VAL A 12 19.51 12.97 -12.75
C VAL A 12 19.12 12.09 -13.93
N GLY A 13 19.86 11.01 -14.11
CA GLY A 13 19.63 9.99 -15.13
C GLY A 13 18.15 9.61 -15.21
N THR A 14 17.54 10.01 -16.31
CA THR A 14 16.30 9.48 -16.85
C THR A 14 16.52 8.01 -17.19
N PHE A 15 16.19 7.10 -16.28
CA PHE A 15 16.31 5.66 -16.50
C PHE A 15 14.99 4.91 -16.26
N PHE A 16 13.85 5.46 -16.70
CA PHE A 16 12.56 4.75 -16.64
C PHE A 16 11.63 5.20 -17.77
N GLU A 17 11.68 4.52 -18.93
CA GLU A 17 10.67 4.70 -19.98
C GLU A 17 10.01 3.43 -20.54
N GLU A 18 10.29 2.22 -20.06
CA GLU A 18 9.59 1.03 -20.58
C GLU A 18 9.09 0.10 -19.46
N GLY A 19 7.76 -0.13 -19.41
CA GLY A 19 7.13 -1.20 -18.62
C GLY A 19 6.22 -0.78 -17.46
N VAL A 20 6.15 0.52 -17.12
CA VAL A 20 5.34 1.00 -15.99
C VAL A 20 3.86 1.10 -16.41
N SER A 21 3.00 0.23 -15.86
CA SER A 21 1.54 0.21 -16.11
C SER A 21 0.93 1.64 -16.04
N PRO A 22 -0.09 1.98 -16.87
CA PRO A 22 -0.74 3.29 -16.85
C PRO A 22 -1.28 3.70 -15.47
N SER A 23 -1.55 2.76 -14.57
CA SER A 23 -1.93 3.03 -13.18
C SER A 23 -0.79 3.69 -12.39
N TRP A 24 0.44 3.20 -12.55
CA TRP A 24 1.65 3.76 -11.93
C TRP A 24 2.02 5.15 -12.48
N GLN A 25 1.81 5.40 -13.77
CA GLN A 25 2.04 6.73 -14.36
C GLN A 25 1.12 7.79 -13.74
N ARG A 26 -0.18 7.49 -13.61
CA ARG A 26 -1.16 8.39 -12.96
C ARG A 26 -0.84 8.66 -11.48
N LEU A 27 -0.22 7.70 -10.79
CA LEU A 27 0.20 7.80 -9.40
C LEU A 27 1.48 8.64 -9.22
N ARG A 28 2.41 8.54 -10.17
CA ARG A 28 3.67 9.31 -10.19
C ARG A 28 3.43 10.81 -10.34
N ASP A 29 2.51 11.21 -11.20
CA ASP A 29 2.32 12.62 -11.61
C ASP A 29 1.69 13.50 -10.51
N HIS A 30 1.27 12.92 -9.38
CA HIS A 30 0.64 13.62 -8.25
C HIS A 30 1.62 14.24 -7.22
N VAL A 31 2.93 14.18 -7.45
CA VAL A 31 3.95 14.37 -6.40
C VAL A 31 4.97 15.47 -6.80
N THR A 32 5.14 16.55 -6.02
CA THR A 32 6.04 17.72 -6.27
C THR A 32 7.27 17.85 -5.34
N SER A 33 8.38 18.40 -5.86
CA SER A 33 9.80 18.39 -5.41
C SER A 33 10.06 18.69 -3.92
N SER A 34 10.34 17.65 -3.12
CA SER A 34 10.69 17.71 -1.68
C SER A 34 11.16 16.34 -1.17
N GLU A 35 11.74 16.26 0.04
CA GLU A 35 12.01 14.98 0.76
C GLU A 35 10.76 14.08 0.84
N ARG A 36 9.57 14.72 0.84
CA ARG A 36 8.29 14.01 0.73
C ARG A 36 8.20 13.22 -0.58
N GLN A 37 8.70 13.72 -1.72
CA GLN A 37 8.77 12.95 -2.96
C GLN A 37 9.76 11.81 -2.89
N LYS A 38 10.93 11.98 -2.25
CA LYS A 38 11.92 10.90 -2.18
C LYS A 38 11.33 9.68 -1.48
N ALA A 39 10.70 9.91 -0.33
CA ALA A 39 9.98 8.87 0.39
C ALA A 39 8.76 8.32 -0.39
N TRP A 40 8.12 9.13 -1.24
CA TRP A 40 7.05 8.64 -2.14
C TRP A 40 7.60 7.80 -3.28
N ARG A 41 8.67 8.22 -3.93
CA ARG A 41 9.35 7.47 -4.99
C ARG A 41 9.81 6.12 -4.47
N GLU A 42 10.43 6.10 -3.30
CA GLU A 42 10.84 4.84 -2.66
C GLU A 42 9.64 3.94 -2.42
N ALA A 43 8.59 4.45 -1.77
CA ALA A 43 7.37 3.69 -1.55
C ALA A 43 6.74 3.16 -2.85
N TYR A 44 6.71 3.96 -3.91
CA TYR A 44 6.20 3.53 -5.21
C TYR A 44 7.05 2.43 -5.84
N HIS A 45 8.37 2.53 -5.77
CA HIS A 45 9.26 1.47 -6.24
C HIS A 45 9.02 0.16 -5.48
N GLN A 46 8.93 0.23 -4.15
CA GLN A 46 8.68 -0.96 -3.34
C GLN A 46 7.29 -1.55 -3.58
N MET A 47 6.26 -0.70 -3.74
CA MET A 47 4.92 -1.19 -4.10
C MET A 47 4.91 -1.87 -5.47
N ALA A 48 5.66 -1.38 -6.45
CA ALA A 48 5.77 -2.00 -7.76
C ALA A 48 6.42 -3.38 -7.67
N PHE A 49 7.56 -3.51 -6.96
CA PHE A 49 8.20 -4.81 -6.77
C PHE A 49 7.30 -5.83 -6.08
N ILE A 50 6.61 -5.42 -5.00
CA ILE A 50 5.66 -6.28 -4.28
C ILE A 50 4.49 -6.66 -5.19
N ALA A 51 3.91 -5.69 -5.91
CA ALA A 51 2.76 -5.91 -6.77
C ALA A 51 3.07 -6.81 -7.96
N ASP A 52 4.27 -6.71 -8.52
CA ASP A 52 4.71 -7.56 -9.62
C ASP A 52 5.08 -8.96 -9.10
N ARG A 53 5.77 -9.08 -7.97
CA ARG A 53 6.12 -10.37 -7.35
C ARG A 53 4.89 -11.20 -6.97
N LEU A 54 3.81 -10.54 -6.56
CA LEU A 54 2.55 -11.19 -6.16
C LEU A 54 1.52 -11.29 -7.30
N ASP A 55 1.83 -10.73 -8.47
CA ASP A 55 0.91 -10.58 -9.60
C ASP A 55 -0.42 -9.93 -9.17
N LEU A 56 -0.35 -8.81 -8.46
CA LEU A 56 -1.55 -8.15 -7.93
C LEU A 56 -2.38 -7.53 -9.07
N PRO A 57 -3.71 -7.71 -9.08
CA PRO A 57 -4.56 -7.07 -10.07
C PRO A 57 -4.68 -5.56 -9.82
N ASP A 58 -4.98 -4.78 -10.86
CA ASP A 58 -5.05 -3.30 -10.80
C ASP A 58 -5.90 -2.75 -9.63
N PRO A 59 -7.10 -3.29 -9.30
CA PRO A 59 -7.86 -2.82 -8.15
C PRO A 59 -7.11 -2.95 -6.81
N ALA A 60 -6.35 -4.03 -6.63
CA ALA A 60 -5.55 -4.23 -5.43
C ALA A 60 -4.33 -3.31 -5.40
N ARG A 61 -3.68 -3.06 -6.55
CA ARG A 61 -2.58 -2.09 -6.69
C ARG A 61 -3.05 -0.67 -6.34
N GLU A 62 -4.20 -0.25 -6.86
CA GLU A 62 -4.77 1.08 -6.58
C GLU A 62 -5.10 1.25 -5.10
N ASP A 63 -5.71 0.25 -4.47
CA ASP A 63 -6.05 0.31 -3.05
C ASP A 63 -4.82 0.24 -2.13
N LEU A 64 -3.78 -0.53 -2.50
CA LEU A 64 -2.49 -0.54 -1.81
C LEU A 64 -1.88 0.87 -1.76
N CYS A 65 -1.77 1.52 -2.93
CA CYS A 65 -1.24 2.88 -3.05
C CYS A 65 -2.05 3.89 -2.22
N ARG A 66 -3.38 3.83 -2.34
CA ARG A 66 -4.29 4.72 -1.62
C ARG A 66 -4.24 4.52 -0.11
N ALA A 67 -4.21 3.28 0.37
CA ALA A 67 -4.16 2.98 1.80
C ALA A 67 -2.82 3.41 2.42
N TYR A 68 -1.71 3.23 1.70
CA TYR A 68 -0.42 3.78 2.13
C TYR A 68 -0.46 5.32 2.22
N ALA A 69 -1.07 5.99 1.23
CA ALA A 69 -1.26 7.44 1.25
C ALA A 69 -1.99 7.91 2.52
N ASP A 70 -3.13 7.27 2.83
CA ASP A 70 -3.94 7.57 4.02
C ASP A 70 -3.12 7.42 5.31
N LEU A 71 -2.44 6.29 5.49
CA LEU A 71 -1.63 6.03 6.69
C LEU A 71 -0.48 7.02 6.83
N ARG A 72 0.15 7.39 5.71
CA ARG A 72 1.24 8.34 5.69
C ARG A 72 0.77 9.75 6.05
N ASP A 73 -0.32 10.20 5.46
CA ASP A 73 -0.87 11.54 5.74
C ASP A 73 -1.39 11.65 7.19
N ARG A 74 -1.86 10.53 7.77
CA ARG A 74 -2.21 10.42 9.20
C ARG A 74 -1.00 10.24 10.12
N GLY A 75 0.22 10.10 9.57
CA GLY A 75 1.46 9.89 10.33
C GLY A 75 1.61 8.50 10.97
N LEU A 76 0.73 7.55 10.63
CA LEU A 76 0.70 6.20 11.20
C LEU A 76 1.67 5.24 10.51
N SER A 77 2.13 5.56 9.31
CA SER A 77 3.13 4.75 8.60
C SER A 77 4.48 4.67 9.33
N ARG A 78 4.78 5.63 10.23
CA ARG A 78 6.05 5.71 10.97
C ARG A 78 6.26 4.59 11.99
N ALA A 79 5.21 3.85 12.34
CA ALA A 79 5.28 2.75 13.30
C ALA A 79 5.83 1.45 12.68
N TYR A 80 6.10 1.43 11.38
CA TYR A 80 6.48 0.25 10.61
C TYR A 80 7.70 0.58 9.73
N SER A 81 8.52 -0.43 9.40
CA SER A 81 9.34 -0.32 8.19
C SER A 81 8.43 -0.26 6.96
N LEU A 82 8.92 0.36 5.89
CA LEU A 82 8.15 0.58 4.68
C LEU A 82 7.70 -0.76 4.08
N GLU A 83 8.63 -1.70 3.93
CA GLU A 83 8.46 -3.02 3.32
C GLU A 83 7.43 -3.84 4.10
N LYS A 84 7.55 -3.85 5.44
CA LYS A 84 6.59 -4.50 6.34
C LYS A 84 5.19 -3.92 6.14
N LEU A 85 5.07 -2.60 6.13
CA LEU A 85 3.79 -1.94 5.97
C LEU A 85 3.16 -2.28 4.61
N LEU A 86 3.94 -2.23 3.53
CA LEU A 86 3.46 -2.53 2.19
C LEU A 86 3.03 -4.00 2.06
N GLY A 87 3.76 -4.94 2.66
CA GLY A 87 3.33 -6.34 2.73
C GLY A 87 1.99 -6.52 3.45
N LEU A 88 1.82 -5.90 4.62
CA LEU A 88 0.55 -5.95 5.37
C LEU A 88 -0.61 -5.31 4.59
N LEU A 89 -0.35 -4.19 3.89
CA LEU A 89 -1.35 -3.55 3.03
C LEU A 89 -1.68 -4.41 1.81
N ALA A 90 -0.71 -5.06 1.18
CA ALA A 90 -0.93 -5.96 0.06
C ALA A 90 -1.80 -7.15 0.47
N TYR A 91 -1.54 -7.75 1.64
CA TYR A 91 -2.40 -8.80 2.20
C TYR A 91 -3.85 -8.35 2.37
N VAL A 92 -4.07 -7.18 2.99
CA VAL A 92 -5.42 -6.66 3.19
C VAL A 92 -6.09 -6.33 1.86
N ALA A 93 -5.37 -5.75 0.89
CA ALA A 93 -5.89 -5.49 -0.45
C ALA A 93 -6.35 -6.78 -1.14
N CYS A 94 -5.53 -7.84 -1.10
CA CYS A 94 -5.91 -9.15 -1.66
C CYS A 94 -7.19 -9.69 -1.02
N LYS A 95 -7.30 -9.64 0.31
CA LYS A 95 -8.50 -10.07 1.03
C LYS A 95 -9.75 -9.27 0.67
N ILE A 96 -9.62 -7.95 0.49
CA ILE A 96 -10.74 -7.07 0.11
C ILE A 96 -11.25 -7.41 -1.30
N HIS A 97 -10.32 -7.65 -2.23
CA HIS A 97 -10.65 -7.93 -3.63
C HIS A 97 -10.92 -9.41 -3.92
N GLY A 98 -10.82 -10.28 -2.91
CA GLY A 98 -11.00 -11.73 -3.06
C GLY A 98 -9.94 -12.39 -3.95
N TYR A 99 -8.75 -11.78 -4.04
CA TYR A 99 -7.64 -12.33 -4.81
C TYR A 99 -7.01 -13.53 -4.07
N PRO A 100 -6.71 -14.66 -4.74
CA PRO A 100 -6.26 -15.90 -4.10
C PRO A 100 -4.78 -15.84 -3.73
N ARG A 101 -4.43 -14.88 -2.86
CA ARG A 101 -3.17 -14.83 -2.12
C ARG A 101 -3.50 -14.93 -0.64
N ASP A 102 -3.01 -15.98 0.00
CA ASP A 102 -3.12 -16.11 1.45
C ASP A 102 -2.03 -15.27 2.14
N PHE A 103 -1.89 -15.40 3.46
CA PHE A 103 -0.85 -14.63 4.15
C PHE A 103 0.55 -15.20 3.89
N ASP A 104 0.64 -16.50 3.67
CA ASP A 104 1.90 -17.22 3.58
C ASP A 104 2.56 -16.88 2.23
N ASP A 105 1.76 -16.72 1.16
CA ASP A 105 2.19 -16.15 -0.12
C ASP A 105 2.81 -14.74 0.04
N ILE A 106 2.23 -13.90 0.90
CA ILE A 106 2.69 -12.53 1.12
C ILE A 106 3.96 -12.54 1.97
N GLU A 107 4.02 -13.38 3.00
CA GLU A 107 5.18 -13.55 3.86
C GLU A 107 6.39 -14.03 3.04
N GLU A 108 6.22 -15.06 2.20
CA GLU A 108 7.26 -15.58 1.31
C GLU A 108 7.76 -14.48 0.34
N ALA A 109 6.85 -13.74 -0.29
CA ALA A 109 7.25 -12.67 -1.22
C ALA A 109 8.04 -11.54 -0.53
N ILE A 110 7.68 -11.19 0.70
CA ILE A 110 8.38 -10.14 1.47
C ILE A 110 9.73 -10.65 1.98
N ASP A 111 9.82 -11.91 2.39
CA ASP A 111 11.09 -12.53 2.79
C ASP A 111 12.06 -12.64 1.60
N GLU A 112 11.58 -13.07 0.43
CA GLU A 112 12.43 -13.14 -0.78
C GLU A 112 12.96 -11.77 -1.23
N LEU A 113 12.11 -10.75 -1.21
CA LEU A 113 12.48 -9.42 -1.69
C LEU A 113 13.38 -8.67 -0.69
N TYR A 114 13.17 -8.89 0.62
CA TYR A 114 13.73 -8.01 1.66
C TYR A 114 14.40 -8.74 2.85
N GLY A 115 14.33 -10.07 2.92
CA GLY A 115 14.79 -10.86 4.06
C GLY A 115 14.05 -10.52 5.36
N LEU A 116 12.75 -10.21 5.25
CA LEU A 116 11.95 -9.64 6.33
C LEU A 116 10.75 -10.53 6.68
N ALA A 117 10.72 -11.01 7.92
CA ALA A 117 9.55 -11.70 8.46
C ALA A 117 8.43 -10.72 8.81
N ILE A 118 7.20 -11.07 8.43
CA ILE A 118 5.99 -10.32 8.76
C ILE A 118 4.98 -11.22 9.47
N SER A 119 4.24 -10.69 10.44
CA SER A 119 3.21 -11.46 11.13
C SER A 119 1.82 -10.97 10.76
N ARG A 120 0.93 -11.93 10.56
CA ARG A 120 -0.51 -11.72 10.39
C ARG A 120 -1.13 -10.94 11.55
N GLY A 121 -0.60 -11.12 12.76
CA GLY A 121 -1.02 -10.38 13.95
C GLY A 121 -0.66 -8.89 13.93
N ASP A 122 0.23 -8.48 13.01
CA ASP A 122 0.61 -7.07 12.83
C ASP A 122 -0.44 -6.26 12.04
N VAL A 123 -1.47 -6.93 11.48
CA VAL A 123 -2.58 -6.25 10.81
C VAL A 123 -3.45 -5.52 11.84
N THR A 124 -3.21 -4.23 12.00
CA THR A 124 -3.95 -3.39 12.95
C THR A 124 -5.25 -2.84 12.38
N ARG A 125 -6.11 -2.32 13.27
CA ARG A 125 -7.33 -1.61 12.85
C ARG A 125 -7.03 -0.40 12.00
N ASP A 126 -5.89 0.27 12.20
CA ASP A 126 -5.52 1.44 11.40
C ASP A 126 -5.15 1.05 9.97
N ILE A 127 -4.38 -0.03 9.79
CA ILE A 127 -4.10 -0.63 8.49
C ILE A 127 -5.41 -0.95 7.76
N VAL A 128 -6.34 -1.63 8.42
CA VAL A 128 -7.63 -1.98 7.81
C VAL A 128 -8.47 -0.74 7.49
N ARG A 129 -8.49 0.27 8.38
CA ARG A 129 -9.27 1.50 8.18
C ARG A 129 -8.75 2.37 7.04
N ALA A 130 -7.47 2.26 6.68
CA ALA A 130 -6.91 2.96 5.54
C ALA A 130 -7.60 2.57 4.21
N PHE A 131 -8.21 1.38 4.17
CA PHE A 131 -8.98 0.94 3.01
C PHE A 131 -10.41 1.52 2.94
N ASN A 132 -10.88 2.25 3.95
CA ASN A 132 -12.21 2.86 3.91
C ASN A 132 -12.32 3.87 2.75
N LYS A 133 -13.40 3.77 1.95
CA LYS A 133 -13.63 4.64 0.80
C LYS A 133 -15.12 4.94 0.64
N GLY A 134 -15.49 6.22 0.57
CA GLY A 134 -16.87 6.65 0.38
C GLY A 134 -17.81 6.09 1.46
N PRO A 135 -18.84 5.29 1.11
CA PRO A 135 -19.72 4.62 2.08
C PRO A 135 -19.20 3.25 2.57
N VAL A 136 -18.18 2.68 1.91
CA VAL A 136 -17.66 1.34 2.23
C VAL A 136 -16.68 1.43 3.39
N ARG A 137 -16.84 0.55 4.37
CA ARG A 137 -16.01 0.48 5.57
C ARG A 137 -15.46 -0.92 5.75
N PHE A 138 -14.28 -0.98 6.33
CA PHE A 138 -13.61 -2.19 6.75
C PHE A 138 -13.24 -2.11 8.22
N GLY A 139 -13.18 -3.26 8.87
CA GLY A 139 -12.82 -3.35 10.28
C GLY A 139 -12.44 -4.77 10.69
N ILE A 140 -11.93 -4.87 11.91
CA ILE A 140 -11.54 -6.14 12.51
C ILE A 140 -12.59 -6.54 13.55
N LYS A 141 -13.15 -7.74 13.40
CA LYS A 141 -13.97 -8.39 14.43
C LYS A 141 -13.14 -9.48 15.11
N ASN A 142 -13.16 -9.49 16.44
CA ASN A 142 -12.60 -10.59 17.21
C ASN A 142 -13.71 -11.61 17.48
N ASP A 143 -13.46 -12.88 17.18
CA ASP A 143 -14.34 -13.99 17.52
C ASP A 143 -13.51 -15.19 17.99
N LYS A 144 -13.80 -15.68 19.19
CA LYS A 144 -13.11 -16.82 19.83
C LYS A 144 -11.57 -16.76 19.78
N GLY A 145 -11.00 -15.56 19.96
CA GLY A 145 -9.54 -15.34 19.93
C GLY A 145 -8.94 -15.21 18.53
N HIS A 146 -9.76 -15.24 17.47
CA HIS A 146 -9.32 -15.01 16.10
C HIS A 146 -9.80 -13.65 15.59
N GLN A 147 -8.97 -13.01 14.78
CA GLN A 147 -9.29 -11.76 14.12
C GLN A 147 -9.85 -12.05 12.73
N TYR A 148 -10.90 -11.31 12.34
CA TYR A 148 -11.53 -11.43 11.04
C TYR A 148 -11.64 -10.06 10.40
N LEU A 149 -11.28 -9.97 9.12
CA LEU A 149 -11.55 -8.81 8.29
C LEU A 149 -13.02 -8.78 7.95
N THR A 150 -13.65 -7.62 8.09
CA THR A 150 -15.08 -7.44 7.89
C THR A 150 -15.34 -6.19 7.08
N THR A 151 -16.42 -6.18 6.31
CA THR A 151 -16.87 -5.02 5.54
C THR A 151 -18.34 -4.70 5.81
N TRP A 152 -18.70 -3.43 5.72
CA TRP A 152 -20.08 -2.95 5.76
C TRP A 152 -20.20 -1.64 4.99
N ARG A 153 -21.42 -1.25 4.66
CA ARG A 153 -21.72 0.07 4.07
C ARG A 153 -22.37 0.97 5.12
N ILE A 154 -22.07 2.26 5.07
CA ILE A 154 -22.78 3.28 5.84
C ILE A 154 -23.81 3.93 4.92
N ASN A 155 -25.07 3.94 5.35
CA ASN A 155 -26.17 4.67 4.71
C ASN A 155 -26.97 5.40 5.80
N ASN A 156 -27.09 6.73 5.70
CA ASN A 156 -27.77 7.57 6.71
C ASN A 156 -27.32 7.31 8.17
N GLY A 157 -26.04 7.00 8.37
CA GLY A 157 -25.48 6.69 9.69
C GLY A 157 -25.66 5.23 10.15
N GLU A 158 -26.47 4.44 9.46
CA GLU A 158 -26.70 3.03 9.76
C GLU A 158 -25.69 2.13 9.03
N ARG A 159 -25.36 0.99 9.67
CA ARG A 159 -24.48 -0.04 9.08
C ARG A 159 -25.32 -1.09 8.36
N LEU A 160 -25.09 -1.23 7.07
CA LEU A 160 -25.77 -2.20 6.20
C LEU A 160 -24.77 -3.19 5.60
N ASN A 161 -25.29 -4.35 5.15
CA ASN A 161 -24.54 -5.36 4.38
C ASN A 161 -23.23 -5.80 5.06
N TYR A 162 -23.33 -6.18 6.34
CA TYR A 162 -22.18 -6.68 7.08
C TYR A 162 -21.73 -8.05 6.54
N GLN A 163 -20.45 -8.18 6.22
CA GLN A 163 -19.85 -9.40 5.71
C GLN A 163 -18.47 -9.65 6.34
N SER A 164 -18.14 -10.92 6.61
CA SER A 164 -16.79 -11.35 6.95
C SER A 164 -16.04 -11.71 5.67
N LEU A 165 -14.82 -11.17 5.51
CA LEU A 165 -13.91 -11.42 4.39
C LEU A 165 -12.85 -12.47 4.71
N GLY A 166 -12.95 -13.09 5.88
CA GLY A 166 -12.07 -14.17 6.32
C GLY A 166 -11.18 -13.78 7.50
N ARG A 167 -10.43 -14.77 7.96
CA ARG A 167 -9.50 -14.61 9.08
C ARG A 167 -8.36 -13.70 8.66
N LEU A 168 -8.00 -12.77 9.53
CA LEU A 168 -6.70 -12.12 9.51
C LEU A 168 -5.72 -13.15 10.01
#